data_AF-K2A7E5-F1
#
_entry.id   AF-K2A7E5-F1
#
_cell.length_a   1.000
_cell.length_b   1.000
_cell.length_c   1.000
_cell.angle_alpha   90.00
_cell.angle_beta   90.00
_cell.angle_gamma   90.00
#
_symmetry.space_group_name_H-M   'P 1'
#
loop_
_entity.id
_entity.type
_entity.pdbx_description
1 polymer ?
#
loop_
_entity_poly.entity_id
_entity_poly.type
_entity_poly.pdbx_seq_one_letter_code
_entity_poly.pdbx_strand_id
1 'polypeptide(L)' 'MMHMRTTLNLNEEIYQQAARATGIKLKTELIHLGLKALIRESARERLSTLHGAVKKAMAAKRRRM' A
#
# COMPACT_ATOMS: atom_id res chain seq x y z
N MET A 1 0.34 -18.39 9.07
CA MET A 1 0.38 -16.92 9.06
C MET A 1 0.30 -16.45 10.50
N MET A 2 1.29 -15.70 10.98
CA MET A 2 1.26 -15.13 12.34
C MET A 2 0.32 -13.92 12.32
N HIS A 3 -0.82 -14.00 13.01
CA HIS A 3 -1.70 -12.86 13.26
C HIS A 3 -1.36 -12.28 14.63
N MET A 4 -1.16 -10.96 14.70
CA MET A 4 -0.89 -10.26 15.95
C MET A 4 -2.14 -9.48 16.37
N ARG A 5 -2.57 -9.65 17.63
CA ARG A 5 -3.62 -8.81 18.21
C ARG A 5 -2.97 -7.65 18.95
N THR A 6 -3.34 -6.44 18.57
CA THR A 6 -2.77 -5.21 19.12
C THR A 6 -3.88 -4.26 19.54
N THR A 7 -3.58 -3.45 20.56
CA THR A 7 -4.38 -2.30 20.95
C THR A 7 -3.61 -1.06 20.55
N LEU A 8 -4.19 -0.21 19.71
CA LEU A 8 -3.54 0.99 19.21
C LEU A 8 -4.51 2.17 19.15
N ASN A 9 -4.01 3.36 19.46
CA ASN A 9 -4.76 4.60 19.35
C ASN A 9 -4.77 5.04 17.88
N LEU A 10 -5.95 5.38 17.36
CA LEU A 10 -6.12 5.90 16.01
C LEU A 10 -6.87 7.21 16.05
N ASN A 11 -6.51 8.11 15.14
CA ASN A 11 -7.31 9.30 14.88
C ASN A 11 -8.61 8.87 14.17
N GLU A 12 -9.76 9.16 14.79
CA GLU A 12 -11.06 8.78 14.28
C GLU A 12 -11.42 9.48 12.97
N GLU A 13 -11.05 10.75 12.82
CA GLU A 13 -11.35 11.52 11.61
C GLU A 13 -10.69 10.88 10.38
N ILE A 14 -9.39 10.56 10.49
CA ILE A 14 -8.62 9.91 9.41
C ILE A 14 -9.19 8.51 9.14
N TYR A 15 -9.52 7.76 10.19
CA TYR A 15 -10.12 6.43 10.04
C TYR A 15 -11.44 6.48 9.28
N GLN A 16 -12.32 7.42 9.63
CA GLN A 16 -13.63 7.58 9.00
C GLN A 16 -13.51 8.04 7.54
N GLN A 17 -12.58 8.95 7.25
CA GLN A 17 -12.27 9.35 5.88
C GLN A 17 -11.79 8.15 5.05
N ALA A 18 -10.85 7.36 5.58
CA ALA A 18 -10.34 6.17 4.90
C ALA A 18 -11.41 5.09 4.72
N ALA A 19 -12.28 4.87 5.71
CA ALA A 19 -13.40 3.93 5.63
C ALA A 19 -14.40 4.35 4.55
N ARG A 20 -14.76 5.64 4.48
CA ARG A 20 -15.64 6.18 3.44
C ARG A 20 -15.01 6.08 2.04
N ALA A 21 -13.72 6.40 1.92
CA ALA A 21 -13.02 6.38 0.64
C ALA A 21 -12.83 4.96 0.08
N THR A 22 -12.65 3.96 0.96
CA THR A 22 -12.38 2.56 0.56
C THR A 22 -13.63 1.67 0.59
N GLY A 23 -14.70 2.08 1.27
CA GLY A 23 -15.91 1.27 1.52
C GLY A 23 -15.69 0.12 2.52
N ILE A 24 -14.52 0.02 3.14
CA ILE A 24 -14.19 -1.08 4.07
C ILE A 24 -14.81 -0.80 5.44
N LYS A 25 -15.57 -1.79 5.93
CA LYS A 25 -16.28 -1.71 7.22
C LYS A 25 -15.43 -2.23 8.38
N LEU A 26 -14.51 -3.17 8.12
CA LEU A 26 -13.71 -3.79 9.17
C LEU A 26 -12.42 -3.01 9.42
N LYS A 27 -12.24 -2.56 10.66
CA LYS A 27 -11.08 -1.77 11.09
C LYS A 27 -9.74 -2.44 10.78
N THR A 28 -9.65 -3.75 10.98
CA THR A 28 -8.44 -4.54 10.72
C THR A 28 -8.11 -4.63 9.23
N GLU A 29 -9.10 -4.81 8.36
CA GLU A 29 -8.90 -4.83 6.91
C GLU A 29 -8.43 -3.46 6.39
N LEU A 30 -9.02 -2.38 6.91
CA LEU A 30 -8.62 -1.02 6.52
C LEU A 30 -7.17 -0.74 6.92
N ILE A 31 -6.78 -1.13 8.14
CA ILE A 31 -5.39 -0.97 8.61
C ILE A 31 -4.42 -1.80 7.75
N HIS A 32 -4.76 -3.07 7.46
CA HIS A 32 -3.92 -3.89 6.58
C HIS A 32 -3.80 -3.31 5.17
N LEU A 33 -4.89 -2.74 4.64
CA LEU A 33 -4.86 -2.07 3.35
C LEU A 33 -3.94 -0.84 3.39
N GLY A 34 -4.03 -0.02 4.44
CA GLY A 34 -3.15 1.12 4.67
C GLY A 34 -1.67 0.73 4.72
N LEU A 35 -1.33 -0.33 5.47
CA LEU A 35 0.04 -0.85 5.53
C LEU A 35 0.53 -1.33 4.15
N LYS A 36 -0.30 -2.06 3.41
CA LYS A 36 0.04 -2.48 2.03
C LYS A 36 0.23 -1.28 1.10
N ALA A 37 -0.57 -0.23 1.24
CA ALA A 37 -0.45 0.99 0.46
C ALA A 37 0.88 1.71 0.76
N LEU A 38 1.27 1.85 2.03
CA LEU A 38 2.54 2.44 2.42
C LEU A 38 3.74 1.66 1.87
N ILE A 39 3.72 0.32 1.96
CA ILE A 39 4.77 -0.54 1.39
C ILE A 39 4.89 -0.30 -0.12
N ARG A 40 3.77 -0.22 -0.83
CA ARG A 40 3.75 0.06 -2.28
C ARG A 40 4.32 1.44 -2.59
N GLU A 41 3.96 2.45 -1.80
CA GLU A 41 4.42 3.82 -2.03
C GLU A 41 5.93 3.94 -1.80
N SER A 42 6.45 3.42 -0.69
CA SER A 42 7.90 3.40 -0.44
C SER A 42 8.66 2.59 -1.49
N ALA A 43 8.06 1.52 -2.02
CA ALA A 43 8.66 0.78 -3.15
C ALA A 43 8.71 1.63 -4.42
N ARG A 44 7.66 2.42 -4.72
CA ARG A 44 7.63 3.34 -5.86
C ARG A 44 8.67 4.44 -5.72
N GLU A 45 8.81 5.04 -4.54
CA GLU A 45 9.84 6.05 -4.24
C GLU A 45 11.25 5.46 -4.45
N ARG A 46 11.51 4.26 -3.90
CA ARG A 46 12.80 3.57 -4.08
C ARG A 46 13.09 3.22 -5.54
N LEU A 47 12.07 2.91 -6.33
CA LEU A 47 12.21 2.66 -7.76
C LEU A 47 12.42 3.96 -8.55
N SER A 48 11.80 5.05 -8.12
CA SER A 48 11.98 6.38 -8.74
C SER A 48 13.40 6.89 -8.56
N THR A 49 13.99 6.73 -7.36
CA THR A 49 15.39 7.13 -7.10
C THR A 49 16.40 6.32 -7.90
N LEU A 50 16.03 5.11 -8.35
CA LEU A 50 16.90 4.31 -9.21
C LEU A 50 17.04 4.92 -10.62
N HIS A 51 16.21 5.87 -11.08
CA HIS A 51 16.37 6.66 -12.31
C HIS A 51 17.00 5.93 -13.54
N GLY A 52 16.65 4.67 -13.79
CA GLY A 52 17.23 3.89 -14.88
C GLY A 52 18.65 3.32 -14.64
N ALA A 53 19.13 3.29 -13.39
CA ALA A 53 20.41 2.70 -12.97
C ALA A 53 20.57 1.25 -13.48
N VAL A 54 19.45 0.54 -13.61
CA VAL A 54 19.40 -0.73 -14.32
C VAL A 54 19.35 -0.46 -15.83
N LYS A 55 20.51 -0.19 -16.45
CA LYS A 55 20.66 0.09 -17.90
C LYS A 55 20.05 -0.99 -18.82
N LYS A 56 19.88 -2.21 -18.31
CA LYS A 56 19.30 -3.36 -19.04
C LYS A 56 17.86 -3.68 -18.63
N ALA A 57 17.20 -2.82 -17.85
CA ALA A 57 15.80 -3.04 -17.49
C ALA A 57 14.94 -2.97 -18.75
N MET A 58 14.42 -4.13 -19.18
CA MET A 58 13.42 -4.20 -20.24
C MET A 58 12.03 -4.24 -19.61
N ALA A 59 11.11 -3.43 -20.15
CA ALA A 59 9.71 -3.53 -19.80
C ALA A 59 9.19 -4.93 -20.13
N ALA A 60 8.29 -5.46 -19.29
CA ALA A 60 7.62 -6.72 -19.59
C ALA A 60 6.89 -6.63 -20.95
N LYS A 61 6.88 -7.74 -21.70
CA LYS A 61 6.23 -7.81 -23.03
C LYS A 61 4.78 -7.33 -22.91
N ARG A 62 4.41 -6.30 -23.68
CA ARG A 62 3.04 -5.76 -23.69
C ARG A 62 2.09 -6.88 -24.08
N ARG A 63 1.15 -7.21 -23.19
CA ARG A 63 0.05 -8.13 -23.48
C ARG A 63 -0.97 -7.37 -24.33
N ARG A 64 -1.08 -7.73 -25.60
CA ARG A 64 -2.20 -7.31 -26.46
C ARG A 64 -3.31 -8.33 -26.21
N MET A 65 -4.46 -7.85 -25.74
CA MET A 65 -5.72 -8.59 -25.87
C MET A 65 -6.28 -8.33 -27.26
#